data_AF-A0A961A5A8-F1
#
_entry.id   AF-A0A961A5A8-F1
#
_cell.length_a   1.000
_cell.length_b   1.000
_cell.length_c   1.000
_cell.angle_alpha   90.00
_cell.angle_beta   90.00
_cell.angle_gamma   90.00
#
_symmetry.space_group_name_H-M   'P 1'
#
loop_
_entity.id
_entity.type
_entity.pdbx_description
1 polymer ?
#
loop_
_entity_poly.entity_id
_entity_poly.type
_entity_poly.pdbx_seq_one_letter_code
_entity_poly.pdbx_strand_id
1 'polypeptide(L)'
;MRRWIHGAWRWTGTFVLACALYSLAAAAPSSSVGYPLHPVERFVSRYPEKHGNFEVPPTLEELNKPSFYEWDPALGKHLDGFTLWVLDDFGQPSTLLNDNIVLTGRDMVDGDYHLVVTLIDAPEIYDLLVYVRYHQERWDPERVEPGSLFGKEGDRLWYERQDLPGVVAAGMTRIRPDVNGGIKFSEGVFAEFWFNERPADQKPHWLDNAPSGTHNIIEDFSVYEDPDCGCLMLWWEERNTGDLNNDGEVNLADMVPVGRRYGYVSTDGREDDWDWHPDGNHDGEVNYKDIWLMDQNYGHLLSGYRIYRRRAEDPRHTEVLLPHRSYPIMPMSIHRPKEWDPIRRMEYRYLDDGVQRSGRPQRWTYRIVPYNARDDREGEKSGLEFTVSVDAQSIKIEK
;
A
#
# COMPACT_ATOMS: atom_id res chain seq x y z
N MET A 1 -9.82 24.70 1.66
CA MET A 1 -10.34 25.64 0.65
C MET A 1 -9.33 25.60 -0.51
N ARG A 2 -9.54 24.74 -1.50
CA ARG A 2 -8.54 24.44 -2.55
C ARG A 2 -8.46 25.63 -3.50
N ARG A 3 -7.39 26.44 -3.38
CA ARG A 3 -7.05 27.48 -4.35
C ARG A 3 -6.37 26.79 -5.53
N TRP A 4 -7.15 26.44 -6.53
CA TRP A 4 -6.62 26.17 -7.87
C TRP A 4 -6.15 27.51 -8.43
N ILE A 5 -4.85 27.76 -8.36
CA ILE A 5 -4.23 28.79 -9.19
C ILE A 5 -4.21 28.19 -10.60
N HIS A 6 -5.08 28.69 -11.47
CA HIS A 6 -4.91 28.55 -12.91
C HIS A 6 -3.63 29.30 -13.31
N GLY A 7 -2.48 28.65 -13.14
CA GLY A 7 -1.31 28.92 -13.94
C GLY A 7 -1.66 28.55 -15.36
N ALA A 8 -1.74 29.55 -16.24
CA ALA A 8 -1.90 29.35 -17.66
C ALA A 8 -0.69 28.56 -18.19
N TRP A 9 -0.81 27.25 -18.25
CA TRP A 9 0.03 26.42 -19.10
C TRP A 9 -0.35 26.74 -20.55
N ARG A 10 0.33 27.72 -21.14
CA ARG A 10 0.31 27.89 -22.60
C ARG A 10 1.08 26.73 -23.23
N TRP A 11 0.32 25.67 -23.51
CA TRP A 11 0.69 24.65 -24.49
C TRP A 11 0.67 25.29 -25.88
N THR A 12 1.81 25.84 -26.31
CA THR A 12 2.09 26.09 -27.73
C THR A 12 3.30 25.23 -28.11
N GLY A 13 3.09 23.93 -28.11
CA GLY A 13 4.02 22.94 -28.65
C GLY A 13 3.24 22.04 -29.58
N THR A 14 3.49 22.16 -30.88
CA THR A 14 3.01 21.24 -31.90
C THR A 14 3.40 19.82 -31.50
N PHE A 15 2.43 18.97 -31.22
CA PHE A 15 2.61 17.53 -31.07
C PHE A 15 3.15 16.99 -32.40
N VAL A 16 4.44 16.65 -32.46
CA VAL A 16 4.94 15.67 -33.41
C VAL A 16 4.92 14.35 -32.66
N LEU A 17 3.86 13.57 -32.90
CA LEU A 17 3.76 12.19 -32.47
C LEU A 17 4.76 11.37 -33.30
N ALA A 18 6.02 11.33 -32.89
CA ALA A 18 6.99 10.37 -33.39
C ALA A 18 6.88 9.09 -32.55
N CYS A 19 5.82 8.32 -32.77
CA CYS A 19 5.80 6.91 -32.37
C CYS A 19 6.82 6.15 -33.25
N ALA A 20 8.08 6.11 -32.83
CA ALA A 20 9.01 5.12 -33.33
C ALA A 20 8.66 3.79 -32.65
N LEU A 21 7.77 3.02 -33.31
CA LEU A 21 7.61 1.59 -33.07
C LEU A 21 8.94 0.88 -33.36
N TYR A 22 9.80 0.76 -32.36
CA TYR A 22 10.89 -0.20 -32.39
C TYR A 22 10.36 -1.55 -31.89
N SER A 23 9.83 -2.36 -32.80
CA SER A 23 9.79 -3.82 -32.62
C SER A 23 11.22 -4.36 -32.77
N LEU A 24 12.01 -4.28 -31.71
CA LEU A 24 13.21 -5.08 -31.56
C LEU A 24 12.84 -6.33 -30.77
N ALA A 25 12.58 -7.42 -31.49
CA ALA A 25 12.58 -8.76 -30.93
C ALA A 25 14.03 -9.10 -30.53
N ALA A 26 14.46 -8.62 -29.37
CA ALA A 26 15.66 -9.10 -28.70
C ALA A 26 15.25 -10.29 -27.81
N ALA A 27 15.87 -11.45 -28.04
CA ALA A 27 15.77 -12.56 -27.12
C ALA A 27 16.37 -12.12 -25.77
N ALA A 28 15.53 -11.93 -24.76
CA ALA A 28 15.96 -11.58 -23.42
C ALA A 28 16.77 -12.74 -22.81
N PRO A 29 17.97 -12.50 -22.26
CA PRO A 29 18.64 -13.49 -21.44
C PRO A 29 17.82 -13.70 -20.15
N SER A 30 17.43 -14.95 -19.87
CA SER A 30 16.73 -15.33 -18.65
C SER A 30 17.72 -15.35 -17.47
N SER A 31 17.95 -14.19 -16.85
CA SER A 31 18.54 -14.13 -15.52
C SER A 31 17.44 -13.78 -14.52
N SER A 32 16.60 -14.77 -14.19
CA SER A 32 15.72 -14.66 -13.04
C SER A 32 16.58 -14.68 -11.78
N VAL A 33 16.93 -13.51 -11.27
CA VAL A 33 17.21 -13.35 -9.83
C VAL A 33 15.88 -13.64 -9.15
N GLY A 34 15.62 -14.93 -8.94
CA GLY A 34 14.43 -15.39 -8.25
C GLY A 34 14.56 -14.96 -6.80
N TYR A 35 13.61 -14.16 -6.34
CA TYR A 35 13.29 -14.18 -4.91
C TYR A 35 13.08 -15.64 -4.50
N PRO A 36 13.52 -16.06 -3.30
CA PRO A 36 13.15 -17.36 -2.80
C PRO A 36 11.63 -17.42 -2.77
N LEU A 37 11.03 -18.06 -3.77
CA LEU A 37 9.62 -18.37 -3.79
C LEU A 37 9.39 -19.24 -2.57
N HIS A 38 8.68 -18.71 -1.57
CA HIS A 38 8.17 -19.54 -0.50
C HIS A 38 7.33 -20.66 -1.17
N PRO A 39 7.41 -21.91 -0.68
CA PRO A 39 6.60 -23.00 -1.21
C PRO A 39 5.13 -22.55 -1.25
N VAL A 40 4.42 -22.93 -2.32
CA VAL A 40 3.11 -22.44 -2.78
C VAL A 40 1.95 -22.79 -1.83
N GLU A 41 2.10 -22.56 -0.53
CA GLU A 41 0.97 -22.49 0.38
C GLU A 41 0.34 -21.12 0.18
N ARG A 42 -0.93 -21.09 -0.24
CA ARG A 42 -1.67 -19.84 -0.35
C ARG A 42 -1.64 -19.16 1.02
N PHE A 43 -1.13 -17.93 1.10
CA PHE A 43 -1.23 -17.05 2.26
C PHE A 43 -2.69 -16.65 2.44
N VAL A 44 -3.47 -17.59 2.95
CA VAL A 44 -4.85 -17.39 3.34
C VAL A 44 -4.79 -17.08 4.82
N SER A 45 -5.41 -15.98 5.25
CA SER A 45 -5.73 -15.83 6.68
C SER A 45 -6.73 -16.92 7.02
N ARG A 46 -6.22 -18.08 7.46
CA ARG A 46 -7.01 -19.20 7.93
C ARG A 46 -7.02 -19.14 9.45
N TYR A 47 -8.19 -19.37 10.01
CA TYR A 47 -8.23 -19.92 11.35
C TYR A 47 -7.49 -21.26 11.37
N PRO A 48 -6.71 -21.55 12.43
CA PRO A 48 -5.92 -22.77 12.45
C PRO A 48 -6.83 -23.99 12.26
N GLU A 49 -6.37 -24.92 11.43
CA GLU A 49 -6.91 -26.27 11.38
C GLU A 49 -6.90 -26.87 12.79
N LYS A 50 -7.76 -27.85 13.03
CA LYS A 50 -8.18 -28.42 14.34
C LYS A 50 -7.08 -28.87 15.34
N HIS A 51 -5.80 -28.58 15.16
CA HIS A 51 -4.70 -29.08 16.00
C HIS A 51 -3.67 -28.01 16.44
N GLY A 52 -3.93 -27.40 17.60
CA GLY A 52 -2.94 -27.29 18.69
C GLY A 52 -1.88 -26.21 18.66
N ASN A 53 -1.57 -25.59 17.53
CA ASN A 53 -0.64 -24.46 17.47
C ASN A 53 -1.42 -23.15 17.45
N PHE A 54 -1.91 -22.72 18.61
CA PHE A 54 -2.28 -21.32 18.76
C PHE A 54 -0.98 -20.53 18.72
N GLU A 55 -0.75 -19.82 17.62
CA GLU A 55 0.25 -18.77 17.59
C GLU A 55 -0.02 -17.80 18.75
N VAL A 56 1.03 -17.16 19.26
CA VAL A 56 0.85 -16.07 20.21
C VAL A 56 0.03 -15.00 19.47
N PRO A 57 -1.07 -14.47 20.06
CA PRO A 57 -1.80 -13.37 19.42
C PRO A 57 -0.81 -12.28 19.05
N PRO A 58 -0.82 -11.80 17.79
CA PRO A 58 -0.06 -10.61 17.48
C PRO A 58 -0.55 -9.52 18.41
N THR A 59 0.38 -8.81 19.04
CA THR A 59 0.04 -7.60 19.78
C THR A 59 -0.54 -6.56 18.82
N LEU A 60 -1.32 -5.60 19.33
CA LEU A 60 -1.76 -4.47 18.49
C LEU A 60 -0.56 -3.73 17.89
N GLU A 61 0.55 -3.68 18.63
CA GLU A 61 1.82 -3.15 18.15
C GLU A 61 2.41 -3.98 17.00
N GLU A 62 2.30 -5.31 17.00
CA GLU A 62 2.73 -6.13 15.86
C GLU A 62 1.83 -6.02 14.63
N LEU A 63 0.54 -5.68 14.82
CA LEU A 63 -0.40 -5.40 13.73
C LEU A 63 -0.25 -3.98 13.17
N ASN A 64 0.40 -3.09 13.93
CA ASN A 64 0.63 -1.71 13.57
C ASN A 64 2.08 -1.57 13.12
N LYS A 65 2.30 -1.25 11.86
CA LYS A 65 3.64 -0.81 11.45
C LYS A 65 4.02 0.43 12.27
N PRO A 66 5.30 0.64 12.61
CA PRO A 66 5.73 1.94 13.12
C PRO A 66 5.44 3.00 12.06
N SER A 67 4.70 4.05 12.40
CA SER A 67 4.57 5.17 11.46
C SER A 67 5.93 5.84 11.31
N PHE A 68 6.17 6.51 10.18
CA PHE A 68 7.43 7.23 9.97
C PHE A 68 7.67 8.36 10.99
N TYR A 69 6.66 8.76 11.77
CA TYR A 69 6.81 9.69 12.91
C TYR A 69 7.46 9.05 14.14
N GLU A 70 7.35 7.73 14.25
CA GLU A 70 7.80 6.92 15.39
C GLU A 70 9.20 6.32 15.16
N TRP A 71 9.73 6.41 13.94
CA TRP A 71 11.07 5.95 13.65
C TRP A 71 12.12 6.67 14.48
N ASP A 72 13.09 5.89 14.94
CA ASP A 72 14.23 6.41 15.69
C ASP A 72 14.99 7.44 14.81
N PRO A 73 15.07 8.71 15.23
CA PRO A 73 15.85 9.71 14.51
C PRO A 73 17.31 9.29 14.32
N ALA A 74 17.88 8.48 15.22
CA ALA A 74 19.26 8.00 15.13
C ALA A 74 19.52 7.09 13.91
N LEU A 75 18.46 6.56 13.28
CA LEU A 75 18.58 5.80 12.03
C LEU A 75 18.69 6.71 10.79
N GLY A 76 18.47 8.02 10.94
CA GLY A 76 18.52 8.99 9.85
C GLY A 76 19.84 9.76 9.77
N LYS A 77 20.05 10.44 8.64
CA LYS A 77 21.08 11.47 8.46
C LYS A 77 20.54 12.82 8.90
N HIS A 78 21.30 13.55 9.71
CA HIS A 78 20.89 14.85 10.22
C HIS A 78 21.67 15.99 9.56
N LEU A 79 20.98 17.07 9.22
CA LEU A 79 21.59 18.32 8.78
C LEU A 79 20.67 19.48 9.14
N ASP A 80 21.16 20.49 9.87
CA ASP A 80 20.46 21.76 10.17
C ASP A 80 18.99 21.64 10.65
N GLY A 81 18.69 20.62 11.46
CA GLY A 81 17.34 20.37 11.98
C GLY A 81 16.43 19.54 11.06
N PHE A 82 16.97 19.06 9.94
CA PHE A 82 16.36 18.05 9.08
C PHE A 82 16.87 16.66 9.46
N THR A 83 16.03 15.65 9.28
CA THR A 83 16.41 14.22 9.39
C THR A 83 15.96 13.51 8.13
N LEU A 84 16.90 12.90 7.40
CA LEU A 84 16.61 12.07 6.23
C LEU A 84 16.71 10.60 6.60
N TRP A 85 15.65 9.84 6.35
CA TRP A 85 15.70 8.38 6.35
C TRP A 85 15.68 7.88 4.92
N VAL A 86 16.59 6.96 4.60
CA VAL A 86 16.55 6.17 3.37
C VAL A 86 15.74 4.91 3.65
N LEU A 87 14.88 4.49 2.73
CA LEU A 87 14.04 3.32 2.91
C LEU A 87 14.51 2.16 2.05
N ASP A 88 14.22 0.95 2.49
CA ASP A 88 14.24 -0.24 1.66
C ASP A 88 12.95 -0.40 0.85
N ASP A 89 12.89 -1.45 0.04
CA ASP A 89 11.76 -1.81 -0.83
C ASP A 89 10.47 -2.16 -0.05
N PHE A 90 10.55 -2.25 1.28
CA PHE A 90 9.41 -2.48 2.19
C PHE A 90 9.05 -1.22 2.99
N GLY A 91 9.63 -0.07 2.62
CA GLY A 91 9.35 1.21 3.25
C GLY A 91 9.94 1.38 4.64
N GLN A 92 10.87 0.51 5.06
CA GLN A 92 11.52 0.57 6.37
C GLN A 92 12.86 1.32 6.29
N PRO A 93 13.29 2.05 7.35
CA PRO A 93 14.59 2.68 7.38
C PRO A 93 15.73 1.70 7.11
N SER A 94 16.49 1.95 6.05
CA SER A 94 17.62 1.13 5.63
C SER A 94 18.95 1.78 6.04
N THR A 95 19.73 1.04 6.84
CA THR A 95 21.10 1.48 7.19
C THR A 95 22.11 1.21 6.07
N LEU A 96 21.76 0.38 5.08
CA LEU A 96 22.70 -0.06 4.03
C LEU A 96 23.14 1.09 3.12
N LEU A 97 22.22 1.98 2.78
CA LEU A 97 22.48 3.11 1.89
C LEU A 97 22.81 4.40 2.63
N ASN A 98 22.66 4.42 3.96
CA ASN A 98 22.92 5.62 4.75
C ASN A 98 24.35 6.13 4.55
N ASP A 99 25.35 5.25 4.51
CA ASP A 99 26.76 5.65 4.33
C ASP A 99 27.06 6.19 2.91
N ASN A 100 26.17 5.90 1.96
CA ASN A 100 26.25 6.38 0.59
C ASN A 100 25.47 7.69 0.37
N ILE A 101 24.72 8.17 1.36
CA ILE A 101 23.98 9.43 1.23
C ILE A 101 24.74 10.58 1.87
N VAL A 102 24.91 11.63 1.07
CA VAL A 102 25.40 12.93 1.50
C VAL A 102 24.27 13.95 1.44
N LEU A 103 24.03 14.59 2.58
CA LEU A 103 23.16 15.76 2.67
C LEU A 103 24.01 17.02 2.56
N THR A 104 23.64 17.91 1.65
CA THR A 104 24.19 19.26 1.63
C THR A 104 23.07 20.28 1.72
N GLY A 105 23.33 21.35 2.45
CA GLY A 105 22.35 22.37 2.77
C GLY A 105 22.94 23.74 2.51
N ARG A 106 22.11 24.66 2.03
CA ARG A 106 22.49 26.07 1.91
C ARG A 106 21.32 26.96 2.29
N ASP A 107 21.61 27.98 3.08
CA ASP A 107 20.72 29.11 3.27
C ASP A 107 20.60 29.87 1.93
N MET A 108 19.37 30.18 1.57
CA MET A 108 19.03 30.95 0.38
C MET A 108 18.79 32.42 0.77
N VAL A 109 18.64 33.26 -0.24
CA VAL A 109 18.19 34.65 -0.01
C VAL A 109 16.79 34.59 0.60
N ASP A 110 16.50 35.50 1.54
CA ASP A 110 15.22 35.62 2.27
C ASP A 110 14.95 34.60 3.39
N GLY A 111 15.95 33.78 3.76
CA GLY A 111 15.87 32.85 4.89
C GLY A 111 15.41 31.43 4.52
N ASP A 112 15.06 31.21 3.25
CA ASP A 112 14.70 29.90 2.73
C ASP A 112 15.89 28.92 2.80
N TYR A 113 15.60 27.62 2.80
CA TYR A 113 16.60 26.58 2.92
C TYR A 113 16.54 25.62 1.74
N HIS A 114 17.70 25.34 1.15
CA HIS A 114 17.84 24.41 0.04
C HIS A 114 18.66 23.20 0.45
N LEU A 115 18.02 22.03 0.48
CA LEU A 115 18.59 20.75 0.86
C LEU A 115 18.77 19.88 -0.40
N VAL A 116 19.98 19.36 -0.61
CA VAL A 116 20.31 18.47 -1.72
C VAL A 116 20.73 17.12 -1.17
N VAL A 117 20.13 16.07 -1.73
CA VAL A 117 20.43 14.68 -1.39
C VAL A 117 21.26 14.09 -2.53
N THR A 118 22.49 13.72 -2.23
CA THR A 118 23.44 13.13 -3.18
C THR A 118 23.77 11.71 -2.76
N LEU A 119 23.80 10.81 -3.73
CA LEU A 119 24.25 9.43 -3.56
C LEU A 119 25.70 9.31 -4.04
N ILE A 120 26.59 8.74 -3.24
CA ILE A 120 28.03 8.59 -3.50
C ILE A 120 28.45 7.14 -3.27
N ASP A 121 29.17 6.56 -4.22
CA ASP A 121 29.76 5.21 -4.16
C ASP A 121 28.77 4.10 -3.76
N ALA A 122 27.50 4.26 -4.14
CA ALA A 122 26.45 3.33 -3.78
C ALA A 122 26.61 1.99 -4.51
N PRO A 123 26.15 0.89 -3.89
CA PRO A 123 25.99 -0.37 -4.61
C PRO A 123 25.03 -0.21 -5.79
N GLU A 124 24.91 -1.27 -6.58
CA GLU A 124 23.89 -1.30 -7.64
C GLU A 124 22.51 -1.22 -6.99
N ILE A 125 21.81 -0.12 -7.24
CA ILE A 125 20.45 0.13 -6.76
C ILE A 125 19.50 0.35 -7.94
N TYR A 126 18.22 0.11 -7.69
CA TYR A 126 17.13 0.23 -8.67
C TYR A 126 16.10 1.27 -8.25
N ASP A 127 16.07 1.55 -6.96
CA ASP A 127 15.10 2.35 -6.26
C ASP A 127 15.81 3.10 -5.12
N LEU A 128 15.34 4.31 -4.87
CA LEU A 128 15.78 5.13 -3.76
C LEU A 128 14.57 5.89 -3.25
N LEU A 129 14.19 5.57 -2.02
CA LEU A 129 13.04 6.13 -1.34
C LEU A 129 13.54 6.87 -0.10
N VAL A 130 13.04 8.09 0.14
CA VAL A 130 13.43 8.87 1.31
C VAL A 130 12.24 9.55 1.97
N TYR A 131 12.34 9.71 3.29
CA TYR A 131 11.56 10.67 4.05
C TYR A 131 12.48 11.73 4.64
N VAL A 132 12.14 13.00 4.43
CA VAL A 132 12.83 14.16 5.03
C VAL A 132 11.92 14.77 6.08
N ARG A 133 12.24 14.51 7.36
CA ARG A 133 11.57 15.17 8.49
C ARG A 133 12.12 16.56 8.71
N TYR A 134 11.21 17.49 8.99
CA TYR A 134 11.49 18.89 9.28
C TYR A 134 10.67 19.38 10.48
N HIS A 135 11.11 20.49 11.09
CA HIS A 135 10.34 21.15 12.13
C HIS A 135 9.20 21.98 11.51
N GLN A 136 7.98 21.46 11.53
CA GLN A 136 6.79 22.11 10.94
C GLN A 136 6.46 23.51 11.51
N GLU A 137 6.98 23.85 12.68
CA GLU A 137 6.82 25.20 13.27
C GLU A 137 7.76 26.23 12.65
N ARG A 138 8.79 25.79 11.93
CA ARG A 138 9.83 26.63 11.35
C ARG A 138 9.88 26.56 9.83
N TRP A 139 9.61 25.39 9.25
CA TRP A 139 9.79 25.13 7.83
C TRP A 139 8.48 24.73 7.16
N ASP A 140 8.29 25.19 5.93
CA ASP A 140 7.20 24.81 5.03
C ASP A 140 7.79 24.38 3.67
N PRO A 141 7.57 23.13 3.22
CA PRO A 141 8.11 22.67 1.94
C PRO A 141 7.49 23.46 0.78
N GLU A 142 8.34 24.06 -0.05
CA GLU A 142 7.93 24.84 -1.22
C GLU A 142 7.84 23.97 -2.47
N ARG A 143 8.90 23.19 -2.73
CA ARG A 143 8.98 22.26 -3.86
C ARG A 143 10.03 21.18 -3.63
N VAL A 144 9.88 20.10 -4.39
CA VAL A 144 10.86 19.01 -4.51
C VAL A 144 11.08 18.78 -5.99
N GLU A 145 12.34 18.65 -6.41
CA GLU A 145 12.69 18.37 -7.80
C GLU A 145 13.56 17.10 -7.87
N PRO A 146 13.31 16.22 -8.84
CA PRO A 146 14.13 15.05 -9.05
C PRO A 146 15.51 15.46 -9.58
N GLY A 147 16.57 14.87 -9.03
CA GLY A 147 17.93 15.03 -9.52
C GLY A 147 18.20 14.24 -10.80
N SER A 148 19.48 13.97 -11.07
CA SER A 148 19.93 13.26 -12.29
C SER A 148 20.05 11.73 -12.12
N LEU A 149 19.74 11.19 -10.94
CA LEU A 149 19.84 9.76 -10.65
C LEU A 149 18.86 8.92 -11.50
N PHE A 150 19.14 7.65 -11.78
CA PHE A 150 18.25 6.79 -12.60
C PHE A 150 17.93 7.22 -14.05
N GLY A 151 18.73 8.11 -14.64
CA GLY A 151 18.66 8.40 -16.08
C GLY A 151 17.72 9.55 -16.44
N LYS A 152 17.14 9.51 -17.66
CA LYS A 152 16.29 10.59 -18.18
C LYS A 152 14.81 10.33 -17.85
N GLU A 153 13.97 11.32 -18.11
CA GLU A 153 12.52 11.13 -18.14
C GLU A 153 12.16 9.96 -19.06
N GLY A 154 11.34 9.03 -18.55
CA GLY A 154 11.00 7.77 -19.22
C GLY A 154 11.83 6.56 -18.80
N ASP A 155 12.97 6.74 -18.13
CA ASP A 155 13.76 5.64 -17.55
C ASP A 155 13.39 5.33 -16.10
N ARG A 156 12.59 6.19 -15.47
CA ARG A 156 12.28 6.19 -14.04
C ARG A 156 10.87 6.68 -13.76
N LEU A 157 10.30 6.20 -12.66
CA LEU A 157 9.14 6.78 -12.00
C LEU A 157 9.63 7.65 -10.85
N TRP A 158 8.92 8.76 -10.65
CA TRP A 158 9.19 9.74 -9.61
C TRP A 158 7.88 10.04 -8.89
N TYR A 159 7.94 10.09 -7.57
CA TYR A 159 6.80 10.41 -6.73
C TYR A 159 7.25 11.21 -5.51
N GLU A 160 6.50 12.26 -5.19
CA GLU A 160 6.74 13.11 -4.03
C GLU A 160 5.44 13.50 -3.33
N ARG A 161 5.50 13.62 -2.00
CA ARG A 161 4.43 14.16 -1.15
C ARG A 161 5.01 15.22 -0.24
N GLN A 162 4.55 16.45 -0.43
CA GLN A 162 4.95 17.59 0.39
C GLN A 162 3.92 17.95 1.44
N ASP A 163 2.70 17.42 1.34
CA ASP A 163 1.56 17.77 2.20
C ASP A 163 1.56 17.04 3.55
N LEU A 164 2.53 16.15 3.79
CA LEU A 164 2.64 15.39 5.03
C LEU A 164 3.12 16.29 6.18
N PRO A 165 2.43 16.32 7.33
CA PRO A 165 2.79 17.17 8.45
C PRO A 165 4.22 16.89 8.93
N GLY A 166 5.14 17.85 8.80
CA GLY A 166 6.51 17.72 9.29
C GLY A 166 7.39 16.70 8.56
N VAL A 167 6.94 16.16 7.42
CA VAL A 167 7.72 15.22 6.59
C VAL A 167 7.51 15.52 5.11
N VAL A 168 8.55 15.33 4.30
CA VAL A 168 8.45 15.27 2.84
C VAL A 168 8.81 13.86 2.41
N ALA A 169 7.95 13.19 1.65
CA ALA A 169 8.25 11.90 1.03
C ALA A 169 8.74 12.14 -0.39
N ALA A 170 9.78 11.44 -0.81
CA ALA A 170 10.25 11.47 -2.19
C ALA A 170 10.84 10.11 -2.56
N GLY A 171 10.45 9.57 -3.70
CA GLY A 171 10.93 8.29 -4.18
C GLY A 171 11.20 8.31 -5.67
N MET A 172 12.19 7.54 -6.07
CA MET A 172 12.50 7.29 -7.46
C MET A 172 12.73 5.79 -7.65
N THR A 173 12.07 5.20 -8.65
CA THR A 173 12.28 3.79 -9.01
C THR A 173 12.55 3.68 -10.50
N ARG A 174 13.45 2.79 -10.90
CA ARG A 174 13.78 2.57 -12.29
C ARG A 174 12.68 1.77 -12.98
N ILE A 175 12.35 2.15 -14.20
CA ILE A 175 11.43 1.40 -15.05
C ILE A 175 12.13 0.15 -15.58
N ARG A 176 11.51 -1.02 -15.38
CA ARG A 176 12.01 -2.34 -15.85
C ARG A 176 13.50 -2.54 -15.58
N PRO A 177 13.93 -2.54 -14.31
CA PRO A 177 15.33 -2.70 -13.94
C PRO A 177 15.90 -4.07 -14.32
N ASP A 178 15.04 -5.08 -14.48
CA ASP A 178 15.39 -6.41 -15.01
C ASP A 178 15.87 -6.35 -16.47
N VAL A 179 15.32 -5.43 -17.27
CA VAL A 179 15.73 -5.19 -18.67
C VAL A 179 16.86 -4.17 -18.75
N ASN A 180 16.76 -3.11 -17.95
CA ASN A 180 17.65 -1.93 -18.04
C ASN A 180 18.88 -2.02 -17.12
N GLY A 181 18.95 -3.05 -16.26
CA GLY A 181 19.95 -3.20 -15.22
C GLY A 181 19.77 -2.21 -14.07
N GLY A 182 20.66 -2.28 -13.07
CA GLY A 182 20.77 -1.25 -12.05
C GLY A 182 21.71 -0.15 -12.52
N ILE A 183 21.93 0.84 -11.67
CA ILE A 183 23.00 1.80 -11.92
C ILE A 183 23.99 1.77 -10.77
N LYS A 184 25.27 1.57 -11.13
CA LYS A 184 26.39 1.83 -10.25
C LYS A 184 26.77 3.29 -10.43
N PHE A 185 26.58 4.08 -9.39
CA PHE A 185 26.94 5.49 -9.39
C PHE A 185 28.16 5.71 -8.51
N SER A 186 29.17 6.37 -9.06
CA SER A 186 30.21 6.98 -8.23
C SER A 186 29.65 8.20 -7.48
N GLU A 187 28.80 8.99 -8.15
CA GLU A 187 28.16 10.17 -7.56
C GLU A 187 26.93 10.58 -8.40
N GLY A 188 25.84 11.04 -7.76
CA GLY A 188 24.69 11.62 -8.44
C GLY A 188 23.69 12.28 -7.49
N VAL A 189 23.04 13.36 -7.94
CA VAL A 189 21.96 14.01 -7.17
C VAL A 189 20.69 13.18 -7.29
N PHE A 190 20.14 12.76 -6.15
CA PHE A 190 18.86 12.07 -6.07
C PHE A 190 17.69 13.06 -6.15
N ALA A 191 17.67 14.06 -5.27
CA ALA A 191 16.61 15.05 -5.19
C ALA A 191 17.08 16.35 -4.53
N GLU A 192 16.42 17.44 -4.88
CA GLU A 192 16.58 18.77 -4.32
C GLU A 192 15.27 19.18 -3.63
N PHE A 193 15.36 19.76 -2.44
CA PHE A 193 14.23 20.15 -1.60
C PHE A 193 14.38 21.62 -1.21
N TRP A 194 13.31 22.40 -1.38
CA TRP A 194 13.26 23.81 -1.00
C TRP A 194 12.24 24.01 0.10
N PHE A 195 12.64 24.72 1.15
CA PHE A 195 11.80 25.03 2.30
C PHE A 195 11.77 26.54 2.53
N ASN A 196 10.58 27.08 2.76
CA ASN A 196 10.43 28.46 3.23
C ASN A 196 10.61 28.51 4.76
N GLU A 197 11.27 29.54 5.29
CA GLU A 197 11.35 29.76 6.75
C GLU A 197 10.04 30.34 7.30
N ARG A 198 9.03 29.50 7.38
CA ARG A 198 7.74 29.78 8.00
C ARG A 198 7.10 28.50 8.51
N PRO A 199 6.17 28.58 9.48
CA PRO A 199 5.37 27.42 9.86
C PRO A 199 4.65 26.81 8.64
N ALA A 200 4.62 25.48 8.56
CA ALA A 200 3.91 24.76 7.52
C ALA A 200 2.41 25.08 7.55
N ASP A 201 1.82 25.31 6.37
CA ASP A 201 0.37 25.54 6.25
C ASP A 201 -0.44 24.24 6.45
N GLN A 202 0.25 23.11 6.43
CA GLN A 202 -0.32 21.78 6.51
C GLN A 202 -0.83 21.53 7.91
N LYS A 203 -2.13 21.22 7.99
CA LYS A 203 -2.70 20.75 9.24
C LYS A 203 -2.24 19.32 9.47
N PRO A 204 -1.94 18.93 10.72
CA PRO A 204 -1.78 17.54 11.09
C PRO A 204 -2.98 16.75 10.58
N HIS A 205 -2.76 15.92 9.56
CA HIS A 205 -3.70 14.91 9.13
C HIS A 205 -3.07 13.57 9.47
N TRP A 206 -3.74 12.82 10.33
CA TRP A 206 -3.31 11.48 10.65
C TRP A 206 -3.49 10.64 9.40
N LEU A 207 -2.38 10.10 8.90
CA LEU A 207 -2.34 9.28 7.70
C LEU A 207 -3.00 7.91 7.91
N ASP A 208 -3.10 7.52 9.17
CA ASP A 208 -3.52 6.20 9.63
C ASP A 208 -5.03 5.99 9.51
N ASN A 209 -5.61 6.11 8.32
CA ASN A 209 -7.02 5.81 8.13
C ASN A 209 -7.16 4.36 7.65
N ALA A 210 -8.17 3.67 8.16
CA ALA A 210 -8.58 2.41 7.54
C ALA A 210 -8.98 2.64 6.07
N PRO A 211 -8.78 1.65 5.17
CA PRO A 211 -9.05 1.80 3.76
C PRO A 211 -10.45 2.35 3.47
N SER A 212 -10.52 3.45 2.74
CA SER A 212 -11.77 4.19 2.52
C SER A 212 -12.01 4.53 1.04
N GLY A 213 -13.22 4.97 0.70
CA GLY A 213 -13.61 5.26 -0.69
C GLY A 213 -14.06 4.03 -1.49
N THR A 214 -14.61 4.28 -2.68
CA THR A 214 -15.33 3.25 -3.46
C THR A 214 -14.44 2.11 -3.97
N HIS A 215 -13.14 2.35 -4.18
CA HIS A 215 -12.21 1.31 -4.64
C HIS A 215 -11.87 0.29 -3.55
N ASN A 216 -12.09 0.63 -2.27
CA ASN A 216 -11.84 -0.24 -1.12
C ASN A 216 -13.08 -1.07 -0.71
N ILE A 217 -14.17 -1.00 -1.48
CA ILE A 217 -15.37 -1.81 -1.25
C ILE A 217 -15.08 -3.27 -1.64
N ILE A 218 -15.45 -4.21 -0.76
CA ILE A 218 -15.39 -5.64 -1.06
C ILE A 218 -16.56 -6.00 -1.97
N GLU A 219 -16.25 -6.41 -3.19
CA GLU A 219 -17.23 -6.80 -4.22
C GLU A 219 -17.29 -8.32 -4.47
N ASP A 220 -16.19 -9.02 -4.20
CA ASP A 220 -15.93 -10.43 -4.49
C ASP A 220 -16.30 -11.39 -3.34
N PHE A 221 -17.23 -10.97 -2.48
CA PHE A 221 -17.65 -11.78 -1.35
C PHE A 221 -18.43 -13.04 -1.75
N SER A 222 -18.08 -14.14 -1.10
CA SER A 222 -18.72 -15.44 -1.24
C SER A 222 -18.99 -16.07 0.12
N VAL A 223 -20.06 -16.86 0.21
CA VAL A 223 -20.37 -17.68 1.38
C VAL A 223 -20.53 -19.11 0.92
N TYR A 224 -20.04 -20.07 1.68
CA TYR A 224 -20.29 -21.48 1.40
C TYR A 224 -20.39 -22.26 2.71
N GLU A 225 -20.90 -23.48 2.63
CA GLU A 225 -20.92 -24.37 3.77
C GLU A 225 -19.54 -25.02 3.94
N ASP A 226 -19.00 -24.97 5.14
CA ASP A 226 -17.82 -25.73 5.50
C ASP A 226 -18.20 -27.22 5.63
N PRO A 227 -17.60 -28.13 4.83
CA PRO A 227 -18.01 -29.53 4.81
C PRO A 227 -17.70 -30.29 6.11
N ASP A 228 -16.75 -29.80 6.92
CA ASP A 228 -16.28 -30.51 8.12
C ASP A 228 -17.14 -30.20 9.35
N CYS A 229 -17.80 -29.05 9.38
CA CYS A 229 -18.59 -28.61 10.53
C CYS A 229 -20.01 -28.15 10.19
N GLY A 230 -20.38 -28.04 8.92
CA GLY A 230 -21.69 -27.55 8.48
C GLY A 230 -21.96 -26.08 8.85
N CYS A 231 -20.91 -25.33 9.19
CA CYS A 231 -20.98 -23.91 9.52
C CYS A 231 -20.82 -23.06 8.25
N LEU A 232 -21.09 -21.76 8.37
CA LEU A 232 -20.91 -20.83 7.25
C LEU A 232 -19.45 -20.39 7.17
N MET A 233 -18.84 -20.57 5.99
CA MET A 233 -17.55 -20.01 5.65
C MET A 233 -17.74 -18.78 4.77
N LEU A 234 -17.24 -17.65 5.23
CA LEU A 234 -17.21 -16.39 4.52
C LEU A 234 -15.85 -16.23 3.83
N TRP A 235 -15.83 -15.81 2.57
CA TRP A 235 -14.60 -15.64 1.78
C TRP A 235 -14.61 -14.33 0.99
N TRP A 236 -13.48 -13.64 0.94
CA TRP A 236 -13.23 -12.43 0.13
C TRP A 236 -11.72 -12.20 -0.04
N GLU A 237 -11.36 -11.36 -1.01
CA GLU A 237 -10.01 -10.85 -1.24
C GLU A 237 -9.77 -9.52 -0.53
N GLU A 238 -8.52 -9.28 -0.14
CA GLU A 238 -8.07 -8.02 0.44
C GLU A 238 -8.40 -6.82 -0.46
N ARG A 239 -8.85 -5.75 0.18
CA ARG A 239 -9.11 -4.45 -0.43
C ARG A 239 -8.40 -3.36 0.36
N ASN A 240 -7.23 -3.00 -0.15
CA ASN A 240 -6.43 -1.85 0.26
C ASN A 240 -5.86 -1.18 -1.00
N THR A 241 -6.69 -0.47 -1.75
CA THR A 241 -6.32 0.15 -3.02
C THR A 241 -5.13 1.10 -2.83
N GLY A 242 -4.08 0.93 -3.63
CA GLY A 242 -2.84 1.70 -3.53
C GLY A 242 -1.71 0.95 -2.82
N ASP A 243 -2.01 -0.15 -2.12
CA ASP A 243 -1.03 -1.05 -1.49
C ASP A 243 -0.54 -2.05 -2.54
N LEU A 244 0.36 -1.59 -3.40
CA LEU A 244 0.86 -2.29 -4.58
C LEU A 244 2.05 -3.21 -4.26
N ASN A 245 2.58 -3.18 -3.04
CA ASN A 245 3.53 -4.17 -2.54
C ASN A 245 2.90 -5.20 -1.58
N ASN A 246 1.58 -5.07 -1.33
CA ASN A 246 0.78 -5.95 -0.48
C ASN A 246 1.34 -6.07 0.93
N ASP A 247 1.80 -4.98 1.53
CA ASP A 247 2.38 -4.97 2.87
C ASP A 247 1.39 -4.47 3.95
N GLY A 248 0.17 -4.09 3.54
CA GLY A 248 -0.91 -3.63 4.39
C GLY A 248 -0.95 -2.11 4.57
N GLU A 249 0.02 -1.35 4.06
CA GLU A 249 0.10 0.11 4.24
C GLU A 249 0.44 0.81 2.94
N VAL A 250 -0.45 1.70 2.47
CA VAL A 250 -0.20 2.51 1.27
C VAL A 250 0.85 3.58 1.58
N ASN A 251 2.06 3.42 1.06
CA ASN A 251 3.19 4.29 1.31
C ASN A 251 4.11 4.41 0.08
N LEU A 252 5.29 5.00 0.25
CA LEU A 252 6.24 5.25 -0.85
C LEU A 252 6.78 3.96 -1.50
N ALA A 253 6.86 2.86 -0.76
CA ALA A 253 7.37 1.58 -1.23
C ALA A 253 6.46 0.92 -2.27
N ASP A 254 5.17 1.27 -2.31
CA ASP A 254 4.23 0.76 -3.31
C ASP A 254 4.57 1.16 -4.74
N MET A 255 5.38 2.21 -4.92
CA MET A 255 5.87 2.58 -6.25
C MET A 255 6.87 1.56 -6.82
N VAL A 256 7.61 0.84 -5.97
CA VAL A 256 8.67 -0.10 -6.38
C VAL A 256 8.16 -1.20 -7.31
N PRO A 257 7.11 -1.96 -6.97
CA PRO A 257 6.56 -2.99 -7.86
C PRO A 257 6.04 -2.41 -9.19
N VAL A 258 5.47 -1.20 -9.18
CA VAL A 258 5.06 -0.50 -10.42
C VAL A 258 6.26 -0.19 -11.30
N GLY A 259 7.34 0.36 -10.75
CA GLY A 259 8.58 0.60 -11.50
C GLY A 259 9.13 -0.66 -12.14
N ARG A 260 9.15 -1.76 -11.38
CA ARG A 260 9.64 -3.06 -11.84
C ARG A 260 8.82 -3.63 -13.00
N ARG A 261 7.49 -3.43 -12.97
CA ARG A 261 6.55 -3.99 -13.96
C ARG A 261 5.99 -2.96 -14.93
N TYR A 262 6.54 -1.76 -14.99
CA TYR A 262 5.99 -0.69 -15.82
C TYR A 262 5.92 -1.09 -17.30
N GLY A 263 4.73 -0.98 -17.89
CA GLY A 263 4.38 -1.37 -19.25
C GLY A 263 4.09 -2.86 -19.45
N TYR A 264 4.02 -3.67 -18.37
CA TYR A 264 3.51 -5.03 -18.46
C TYR A 264 2.00 -5.01 -18.66
N VAL A 265 1.50 -6.01 -19.38
CA VAL A 265 0.08 -6.14 -19.74
C VAL A 265 -0.42 -7.47 -19.19
N SER A 266 -1.22 -7.42 -18.12
CA SER A 266 -1.74 -8.61 -17.41
C SER A 266 -2.71 -9.46 -18.28
N THR A 267 -3.15 -8.91 -19.42
CA THR A 267 -4.07 -9.57 -20.38
C THR A 267 -3.36 -10.21 -21.59
N ASP A 268 -2.03 -10.31 -21.59
CA ASP A 268 -1.27 -10.89 -22.71
C ASP A 268 -1.42 -12.43 -22.85
N GLY A 269 -2.20 -13.05 -21.96
CA GLY A 269 -2.44 -14.49 -21.92
C GLY A 269 -1.32 -15.29 -21.25
N ARG A 270 -0.33 -14.61 -20.68
CA ARG A 270 0.64 -15.18 -19.74
C ARG A 270 0.17 -14.77 -18.35
N GLU A 271 -0.61 -15.63 -17.72
CA GLU A 271 -0.87 -15.50 -16.28
C GLU A 271 0.46 -15.70 -15.55
N ASP A 272 1.22 -14.62 -15.35
CA ASP A 272 2.21 -14.56 -14.31
C ASP A 272 1.57 -13.90 -13.08
N ASP A 273 1.79 -14.47 -11.90
CA ASP A 273 1.17 -13.97 -10.66
C ASP A 273 1.62 -12.52 -10.36
N TRP A 274 2.68 -12.04 -11.02
CA TRP A 274 3.33 -10.75 -10.77
C TRP A 274 2.67 -9.56 -11.45
N ASP A 275 1.85 -9.77 -12.47
CA ASP A 275 1.30 -8.66 -13.25
C ASP A 275 0.00 -8.10 -12.64
N TRP A 276 -0.67 -8.84 -11.76
CA TRP A 276 -1.99 -8.46 -11.25
C TRP A 276 -1.96 -7.45 -10.10
N HIS A 277 -0.92 -7.47 -9.28
CA HIS A 277 -0.87 -6.63 -8.08
C HIS A 277 -0.34 -5.21 -8.34
N PRO A 278 0.71 -5.01 -9.17
CA PRO A 278 1.14 -3.68 -9.57
C PRO A 278 0.12 -2.96 -10.48
N ASP A 279 -0.76 -3.69 -11.18
CA ASP A 279 -1.94 -3.18 -11.92
C ASP A 279 -3.07 -2.86 -10.93
N GLY A 280 -2.83 -1.84 -10.10
CA GLY A 280 -3.69 -1.46 -9.00
C GLY A 280 -5.10 -1.02 -9.43
N ASN A 281 -5.24 -0.49 -10.65
CA ASN A 281 -6.53 -0.06 -11.19
C ASN A 281 -7.26 -1.15 -12.00
N HIS A 282 -6.59 -2.28 -12.26
CA HIS A 282 -7.10 -3.41 -13.04
C HIS A 282 -7.54 -3.05 -14.46
N ASP A 283 -6.87 -2.10 -15.10
CA ASP A 283 -7.11 -1.73 -16.49
C ASP A 283 -6.35 -2.62 -17.49
N GLY A 284 -5.55 -3.55 -16.96
CA GLY A 284 -4.83 -4.56 -17.73
C GLY A 284 -3.40 -4.15 -18.07
N GLU A 285 -2.93 -2.98 -17.63
CA GLU A 285 -1.61 -2.43 -17.93
C GLU A 285 -1.01 -1.72 -16.72
N VAL A 286 0.18 -2.15 -16.28
CA VAL A 286 0.91 -1.48 -15.19
C VAL A 286 1.52 -0.17 -15.70
N ASN A 287 1.01 0.98 -15.24
CA ASN A 287 1.45 2.29 -15.69
C ASN A 287 1.31 3.37 -14.60
N TYR A 288 1.46 4.65 -14.97
CA TYR A 288 1.42 5.75 -14.00
C TYR A 288 0.04 5.94 -13.34
N LYS A 289 -1.04 5.43 -13.93
CA LYS A 289 -2.38 5.47 -13.33
C LYS A 289 -2.47 4.63 -12.06
N ASP A 290 -1.63 3.61 -11.91
CA ASP A 290 -1.58 2.80 -10.69
C ASP A 290 -0.98 3.58 -9.53
N ILE A 291 0.04 4.41 -9.81
CA ILE A 291 0.61 5.34 -8.81
C ILE A 291 -0.42 6.37 -8.34
N TRP A 292 -1.34 6.78 -9.21
CA TRP A 292 -2.39 7.72 -8.82
C TRP A 292 -3.30 7.15 -7.72
N LEU A 293 -3.52 5.84 -7.69
CA LEU A 293 -4.28 5.19 -6.62
C LEU A 293 -3.53 5.21 -5.28
N MET A 294 -2.21 5.05 -5.32
CA MET A 294 -1.36 5.21 -4.14
C MET A 294 -1.49 6.63 -3.58
N ASP A 295 -1.48 7.67 -4.41
CA ASP A 295 -1.64 9.06 -3.96
C ASP A 295 -2.98 9.31 -3.25
N GLN A 296 -4.07 8.76 -3.78
CA GLN A 296 -5.41 8.91 -3.20
C GLN A 296 -5.57 8.22 -1.84
N ASN A 297 -4.82 7.15 -1.63
CA ASN A 297 -4.96 6.28 -0.47
C ASN A 297 -3.74 6.36 0.47
N TYR A 298 -2.82 7.29 0.23
CA TYR A 298 -1.56 7.36 0.95
C TYR A 298 -1.78 7.45 2.46
N GLY A 299 -1.14 6.53 3.20
CA GLY A 299 -1.28 6.35 4.63
C GLY A 299 -2.31 5.30 5.05
N HIS A 300 -3.17 4.83 4.14
CA HIS A 300 -4.15 3.82 4.49
C HIS A 300 -3.47 2.56 5.02
N LEU A 301 -3.92 2.09 6.18
CA LEU A 301 -3.37 0.92 6.86
C LEU A 301 -4.50 -0.10 7.11
N LEU A 302 -4.31 -1.32 6.60
CA LEU A 302 -5.22 -2.44 6.80
C LEU A 302 -4.64 -3.43 7.81
N SER A 303 -5.15 -3.40 9.04
CA SER A 303 -4.80 -4.37 10.08
C SER A 303 -5.67 -5.64 10.02
N GLY A 304 -6.82 -5.58 9.35
CA GLY A 304 -7.74 -6.69 9.21
C GLY A 304 -9.17 -6.23 8.90
N TYR A 305 -10.15 -7.07 9.26
CA TYR A 305 -11.56 -6.81 8.98
C TYR A 305 -12.46 -7.00 10.19
N ARG A 306 -13.47 -6.13 10.30
CA ARG A 306 -14.64 -6.31 11.16
C ARG A 306 -15.78 -6.90 10.34
N ILE A 307 -16.40 -7.95 10.86
CA ILE A 307 -17.52 -8.65 10.22
C ILE A 307 -18.72 -8.47 11.12
N TYR A 308 -19.73 -7.80 10.57
CA TYR A 308 -21.00 -7.56 11.24
C TYR A 308 -22.05 -8.54 10.73
N ARG A 309 -22.90 -9.02 11.63
CA ARG A 309 -24.04 -9.88 11.32
C ARG A 309 -25.31 -9.33 11.94
N ARG A 310 -26.41 -9.34 11.19
CA ARG A 310 -27.77 -9.09 11.72
C ARG A 310 -28.79 -10.05 11.11
N ARG A 311 -29.97 -10.16 11.72
CA ARG A 311 -31.11 -10.87 11.10
C ARG A 311 -31.71 -9.99 10.01
N ALA A 312 -31.94 -10.55 8.82
CA ALA A 312 -32.48 -9.79 7.70
C ALA A 312 -33.97 -9.47 7.88
N GLU A 313 -34.71 -10.28 8.64
CA GLU A 313 -36.15 -10.09 8.86
C GLU A 313 -36.49 -9.05 9.93
N ASP A 314 -35.51 -8.63 10.73
CA ASP A 314 -35.71 -7.67 11.80
C ASP A 314 -34.79 -6.45 11.64
N PRO A 315 -35.27 -5.36 11.02
CA PRO A 315 -34.48 -4.14 10.89
C PRO A 315 -34.19 -3.45 12.24
N ARG A 316 -34.82 -3.89 13.34
CA ARG A 316 -34.51 -3.39 14.70
C ARG A 316 -33.40 -4.18 15.36
N HIS A 317 -32.99 -5.33 14.82
CA HIS A 317 -31.82 -6.03 15.31
C HIS A 317 -30.59 -5.17 15.05
N THR A 318 -29.87 -4.85 16.13
CA THR A 318 -28.56 -4.22 16.03
C THR A 318 -27.59 -5.19 15.38
N GLU A 319 -26.75 -4.68 14.50
CA GLU A 319 -25.62 -5.44 13.98
C GLU A 319 -24.74 -5.88 15.14
N VAL A 320 -24.32 -7.14 15.09
CA VAL A 320 -23.42 -7.74 16.07
C VAL A 320 -22.08 -7.94 15.39
N LEU A 321 -21.02 -7.37 15.98
CA LEU A 321 -19.65 -7.67 15.57
C LEU A 321 -19.35 -9.14 15.89
N LEU A 322 -18.96 -9.91 14.88
CA LEU A 322 -18.50 -11.26 15.07
C LEU A 322 -17.11 -11.25 15.72
N PRO A 323 -16.86 -12.06 16.76
CA PRO A 323 -15.61 -12.01 17.49
C PRO A 323 -14.47 -12.57 16.64
N HIS A 324 -13.24 -12.15 16.94
CA HIS A 324 -12.08 -12.89 16.49
C HIS A 324 -12.09 -14.30 17.08
N ARG A 325 -11.96 -15.35 16.26
CA ARG A 325 -12.11 -16.72 16.77
C ARG A 325 -10.91 -17.18 17.60
N SER A 326 -9.69 -16.88 17.15
CA SER A 326 -8.47 -17.22 17.89
C SER A 326 -8.26 -16.32 19.12
N TYR A 327 -8.64 -15.04 19.03
CA TYR A 327 -8.30 -14.02 20.02
C TYR A 327 -9.51 -13.12 20.35
N PRO A 328 -10.53 -13.62 21.06
CA PRO A 328 -11.81 -12.90 21.25
C PRO A 328 -11.72 -11.49 21.85
N ILE A 329 -10.57 -11.11 22.41
CA ILE A 329 -10.29 -9.77 22.94
C ILE A 329 -9.89 -8.74 21.86
N MET A 330 -9.60 -9.20 20.64
CA MET A 330 -9.21 -8.33 19.53
C MET A 330 -10.38 -7.46 19.09
N PRO A 331 -10.14 -6.19 18.73
CA PRO A 331 -11.18 -5.26 18.30
C PRO A 331 -11.65 -5.50 16.85
N MET A 332 -11.29 -6.64 16.24
CA MET A 332 -11.63 -7.00 14.85
C MET A 332 -12.05 -8.46 14.76
N SER A 333 -12.68 -8.85 13.65
CA SER A 333 -13.14 -10.23 13.46
C SER A 333 -12.07 -11.13 12.86
N ILE A 334 -11.14 -10.60 12.08
CA ILE A 334 -10.01 -11.33 11.52
C ILE A 334 -8.87 -10.34 11.26
N HIS A 335 -7.64 -10.70 11.64
CA HIS A 335 -6.47 -9.86 11.39
C HIS A 335 -5.79 -10.25 10.08
N ARG A 336 -5.08 -9.29 9.50
CA ARG A 336 -4.19 -9.51 8.37
C ARG A 336 -3.06 -10.46 8.77
N PRO A 337 -2.72 -11.48 7.96
CA PRO A 337 -1.61 -12.38 8.25
C PRO A 337 -0.28 -11.63 8.42
N LYS A 338 0.57 -12.11 9.34
CA LYS A 338 1.93 -11.57 9.53
C LYS A 338 2.86 -11.93 8.39
N GLU A 339 2.65 -13.08 7.76
CA GLU A 339 3.35 -13.47 6.54
C GLU A 339 2.49 -13.09 5.35
N TRP A 340 3.06 -12.30 4.44
CA TRP A 340 2.39 -11.89 3.21
C TRP A 340 3.28 -12.17 2.01
N ASP A 341 2.62 -12.36 0.87
CA ASP A 341 3.25 -12.46 -0.43
C ASP A 341 3.10 -11.11 -1.12
N PRO A 342 4.19 -10.41 -1.48
CA PRO A 342 4.09 -9.13 -2.19
C PRO A 342 3.45 -9.25 -3.57
N ILE A 343 3.30 -10.48 -4.07
CA ILE A 343 2.81 -10.80 -5.41
C ILE A 343 1.30 -11.07 -5.39
N ARG A 344 0.80 -11.69 -4.33
CA ARG A 344 -0.56 -12.25 -4.31
C ARG A 344 -1.41 -11.54 -3.29
N ARG A 345 -2.58 -11.08 -3.72
CA ARG A 345 -3.60 -10.55 -2.81
C ARG A 345 -3.92 -11.54 -1.71
N MET A 346 -4.03 -11.01 -0.50
CA MET A 346 -4.42 -11.81 0.64
C MET A 346 -5.88 -12.27 0.50
N GLU A 347 -6.12 -13.57 0.69
CA GLU A 347 -7.46 -14.12 0.81
C GLU A 347 -7.85 -14.22 2.29
N TYR A 348 -9.09 -13.85 2.60
CA TYR A 348 -9.64 -13.96 3.95
C TYR A 348 -10.72 -15.04 4.03
N ARG A 349 -10.69 -15.81 5.11
CA ARG A 349 -11.69 -16.85 5.40
C ARG A 349 -12.17 -16.74 6.84
N TYR A 350 -13.47 -16.54 7.03
CA TYR A 350 -14.06 -16.45 8.37
C TYR A 350 -15.16 -17.50 8.58
N LEU A 351 -15.03 -18.29 9.64
CA LEU A 351 -16.00 -19.31 10.02
C LEU A 351 -17.02 -18.73 11.01
N ASP A 352 -18.29 -18.66 10.60
CA ASP A 352 -19.42 -18.34 11.47
C ASP A 352 -20.19 -19.60 11.87
N ASP A 353 -19.94 -20.06 13.10
CA ASP A 353 -20.63 -21.19 13.74
C ASP A 353 -21.82 -20.76 14.61
N GLY A 354 -22.11 -19.44 14.67
CA GLY A 354 -23.26 -18.91 15.38
C GLY A 354 -24.57 -19.08 14.63
N VAL A 355 -24.52 -19.38 13.32
CA VAL A 355 -25.70 -19.68 12.51
C VAL A 355 -26.01 -21.17 12.55
N GLN A 356 -27.02 -21.53 13.34
CA GLN A 356 -27.47 -22.91 13.45
C GLN A 356 -28.59 -23.19 12.45
N ARG A 357 -28.53 -24.37 11.81
CA ARG A 357 -29.65 -24.89 11.01
C ARG A 357 -30.89 -25.01 11.89
N SER A 358 -32.01 -24.53 11.37
CA SER A 358 -33.29 -24.55 12.08
C SER A 358 -34.40 -25.05 11.15
N GLY A 359 -35.48 -25.62 11.72
CA GLY A 359 -36.64 -26.06 10.93
C GLY A 359 -37.38 -24.91 10.23
N ARG A 360 -37.05 -23.65 10.55
CA ARG A 360 -37.54 -22.46 9.84
C ARG A 360 -36.35 -21.77 9.13
N PRO A 361 -36.53 -21.30 7.88
CA PRO A 361 -35.53 -20.46 7.24
C PRO A 361 -35.21 -19.24 8.11
N GLN A 362 -33.92 -18.98 8.30
CA GLN A 362 -33.41 -17.77 8.95
C GLN A 362 -32.53 -17.03 7.95
N ARG A 363 -32.74 -15.73 7.77
CA ARG A 363 -31.93 -14.90 6.88
C ARG A 363 -31.00 -14.03 7.71
N TRP A 364 -29.73 -14.05 7.34
CA TRP A 364 -28.67 -13.30 8.00
C TRP A 364 -28.03 -12.36 7.00
N THR A 365 -27.92 -11.09 7.36
CA THR A 365 -27.19 -10.11 6.56
C THR A 365 -25.79 -9.93 7.14
N TYR A 366 -24.78 -10.03 6.28
CA TYR A 366 -23.38 -9.78 6.61
C TYR A 366 -22.89 -8.47 6.01
N ARG A 367 -22.00 -7.80 6.73
CA ARG A 367 -21.27 -6.61 6.30
C ARG A 367 -19.82 -6.72 6.72
N ILE A 368 -18.89 -6.47 5.80
CA ILE A 368 -17.45 -6.54 6.05
C ILE A 368 -16.88 -5.13 5.94
N VAL A 369 -16.02 -4.77 6.88
CA VAL A 369 -15.46 -3.42 6.98
C VAL A 369 -13.95 -3.53 7.20
N PRO A 370 -13.13 -2.91 6.33
CA PRO A 370 -11.71 -2.73 6.58
C PRO A 370 -11.49 -2.10 7.96
N TYR A 371 -10.44 -2.50 8.67
CA TYR A 371 -10.17 -2.02 10.01
C TYR A 371 -8.68 -1.70 10.18
N ASN A 372 -8.43 -0.55 10.79
CA ASN A 372 -7.10 -0.12 11.21
C ASN A 372 -7.00 -0.21 12.74
N ALA A 373 -6.07 -1.03 13.23
CA ALA A 373 -5.82 -1.21 14.65
C ALA A 373 -5.01 -0.05 15.26
N ARG A 374 -4.35 0.78 14.45
CA ARG A 374 -3.51 1.91 14.90
C ARG A 374 -4.37 3.02 15.51
N ASP A 375 -5.49 3.34 14.89
CA ASP A 375 -6.40 4.42 15.31
C ASP A 375 -7.79 3.94 15.77
N ASP A 376 -8.00 2.62 15.81
CA ASP A 376 -9.28 1.96 16.09
C ASP A 376 -10.42 2.45 15.19
N ARG A 377 -10.14 2.69 13.90
CA ARG A 377 -11.16 3.12 12.93
C ARG A 377 -11.53 2.06 11.91
N GLU A 378 -12.77 2.18 11.49
CA GLU A 378 -13.34 1.46 10.36
C GLU A 378 -13.17 2.25 9.08
N GLY A 379 -12.91 1.52 8.00
CA GLY A 379 -12.82 2.05 6.66
C GLY A 379 -14.20 2.24 6.03
N GLU A 380 -14.23 2.34 4.69
CA GLU A 380 -15.48 2.36 3.95
C GLU A 380 -16.20 1.03 4.12
N LYS A 381 -17.47 1.09 4.51
CA LYS A 381 -18.28 -0.11 4.68
C LYS A 381 -18.52 -0.74 3.31
N SER A 382 -18.54 -2.07 3.24
CA SER A 382 -19.01 -2.72 2.03
C SER A 382 -20.40 -2.19 1.67
N GLY A 383 -20.54 -1.58 0.48
CA GLY A 383 -21.85 -1.14 -0.03
C GLY A 383 -22.79 -2.32 -0.35
N LEU A 384 -22.24 -3.53 -0.33
CA LEU A 384 -22.96 -4.78 -0.50
C LEU A 384 -23.30 -5.38 0.87
N GLU A 385 -24.59 -5.58 1.08
CA GLU A 385 -25.14 -6.39 2.17
C GLU A 385 -25.46 -7.78 1.63
N PHE A 386 -24.85 -8.81 2.20
CA PHE A 386 -25.04 -10.17 1.71
C PHE A 386 -26.04 -10.91 2.58
N THR A 387 -27.15 -11.35 2.01
CA THR A 387 -28.19 -12.06 2.75
C THR A 387 -28.06 -13.57 2.55
N VAL A 388 -27.80 -14.29 3.63
CA VAL A 388 -27.69 -15.76 3.64
C VAL A 388 -28.93 -16.33 4.29
N SER A 389 -29.71 -17.11 3.54
CA SER A 389 -30.84 -17.88 4.05
C SER A 389 -30.37 -19.28 4.42
N VAL A 390 -30.56 -19.65 5.69
CA VAL A 390 -30.19 -20.96 6.23
C VAL A 390 -31.45 -21.68 6.70
N ASP A 391 -31.69 -22.88 6.17
CA ASP A 391 -32.74 -23.78 6.64
C ASP A 391 -32.16 -25.15 7.05
N ALA A 392 -33.03 -26.12 7.35
CA ALA A 392 -32.60 -27.43 7.81
C ALA A 392 -31.79 -28.21 6.74
N GLN A 393 -31.99 -27.94 5.46
CA GLN A 393 -31.49 -28.75 4.34
C GLN A 393 -30.51 -27.99 3.44
N SER A 394 -30.54 -26.66 3.42
CA SER A 394 -29.79 -25.84 2.47
C SER A 394 -29.33 -24.50 3.04
N ILE A 395 -28.26 -23.99 2.44
CA ILE A 395 -27.79 -22.61 2.56
C ILE A 395 -27.96 -21.96 1.19
N LYS A 396 -28.66 -20.82 1.14
CA LYS A 396 -28.87 -20.03 -0.07
C LYS A 396 -28.33 -18.62 0.12
N ILE A 397 -27.58 -18.15 -0.86
CA ILE A 397 -27.03 -16.79 -0.86
C ILE A 397 -27.89 -15.93 -1.78
N GLU A 398 -28.37 -14.83 -1.25
CA GLU A 398 -29.06 -13.78 -1.98
C GLU A 398 -28.10 -12.59 -2.05
N LYS A 399 -27.59 -12.31 -3.25
CA LYS A 399 -26.77 -11.13 -3.56
C LYS A 399 -27.66 -9.92 -3.80
#